data_AF-A0A8T0PJ11-F1
#
_entry.id   AF-A0A8T0PJ11-F1
#
_cell.length_a   1.000
_cell.length_b   1.000
_cell.length_c   1.000
_cell.angle_alpha   90.00
_cell.angle_beta   90.00
_cell.angle_gamma   90.00
#
_symmetry.space_group_name_H-M   'P 1'
#
loop_
_entity.id
_entity.type
_entity.pdbx_description
1 polymer ?
#
loop_
_entity_poly.entity_id
_entity_poly.type
_entity_poly.pdbx_seq_one_letter_code
_entity_poly.pdbx_strand_id
1 'polypeptide(L)'
;MTAQFAAAAAVLISCLIALATLASSNSEGDILYKQRQVWKDTNNVLLSWDPTLVNPCTWFHITCNNDNAVIRVDLGNAGISGPLIPDLGGLQNLQYLELYDNSLSGTIPATLGNLTKLVSLDLYENQLTGPIPATLGAIGTLRYLRLYENKLTGAIPTSLGNLINLLELKLQNNALSGSIPSSLGNIKTLQFLKLNQNMLSGTVPLEILSLIISGNLTELNIAKNDLAGTIKSSGFRVTAIIQDKLKTA
;
A
#
# COMPACT_ATOMS: atom_id res chain seq x y z
N MET A 1 -45.60 -52.11 -20.52
CA MET A 1 -45.48 -52.35 -19.06
C MET A 1 -44.22 -53.18 -18.85
N THR A 2 -43.17 -52.76 -18.17
CA THR A 2 -42.86 -51.52 -17.46
C THR A 2 -41.34 -51.49 -17.38
N ALA A 3 -40.74 -50.45 -17.97
CA ALA A 3 -39.36 -50.10 -17.79
C ALA A 3 -39.17 -49.64 -16.33
N GLN A 4 -38.59 -50.49 -15.47
CA GLN A 4 -38.40 -50.12 -14.06
C GLN A 4 -37.29 -50.90 -13.35
N PHE A 5 -36.12 -51.12 -13.98
CA PHE A 5 -34.93 -51.62 -13.25
C PHE A 5 -33.61 -51.01 -13.74
N ALA A 6 -33.63 -49.75 -14.18
CA ALA A 6 -32.42 -49.00 -14.56
C ALA A 6 -32.27 -47.68 -13.79
N ALA A 7 -32.78 -47.60 -12.55
CA ALA A 7 -32.80 -46.37 -11.75
C ALA A 7 -32.24 -46.52 -10.32
N ALA A 8 -31.54 -47.62 -10.00
CA ALA A 8 -30.98 -47.85 -8.65
C ALA A 8 -29.44 -47.79 -8.58
N ALA A 9 -28.72 -47.71 -9.71
CA ALA A 9 -27.25 -47.61 -9.74
C ALA A 9 -26.73 -46.20 -10.07
N ALA A 10 -27.59 -45.27 -10.50
CA ALA A 10 -27.21 -43.89 -10.82
C ALA A 10 -27.41 -42.89 -9.67
N VAL A 11 -28.01 -43.32 -8.55
CA VAL A 11 -28.28 -42.45 -7.38
C VAL A 11 -27.20 -42.56 -6.28
N LEU A 12 -26.28 -43.52 -6.40
CA LEU A 12 -25.15 -43.67 -5.45
C LEU A 12 -23.86 -42.97 -5.90
N ILE A 13 -23.78 -42.49 -7.15
CA ILE A 13 -22.64 -41.68 -7.64
C ILE A 13 -22.97 -40.17 -7.61
N SER A 14 -24.25 -39.78 -7.55
CA SER A 14 -24.65 -38.39 -7.33
C SER A 14 -24.52 -37.93 -5.86
N CYS A 15 -24.26 -38.86 -4.92
CA CYS A 15 -24.08 -38.55 -3.50
C CYS A 15 -22.60 -38.51 -3.06
N LEU A 16 -21.66 -38.96 -3.91
CA LEU A 16 -20.21 -38.80 -3.69
C LEU A 16 -19.67 -37.46 -4.23
N ILE A 17 -20.46 -36.74 -5.02
CA ILE A 17 -20.16 -35.35 -5.44
C ILE A 17 -20.84 -34.33 -4.50
N ALA A 18 -21.79 -34.76 -3.66
CA ALA A 18 -22.43 -33.95 -2.62
C ALA A 18 -21.67 -33.92 -1.28
N LEU A 19 -20.41 -34.39 -1.27
CA LEU A 19 -19.42 -34.19 -0.21
C LEU A 19 -18.23 -33.33 -0.68
N ALA A 20 -18.37 -32.63 -1.81
CA ALA A 20 -17.81 -31.28 -1.85
C ALA A 20 -18.68 -30.47 -0.90
N THR A 21 -18.24 -30.38 0.35
CA THR A 21 -18.73 -29.40 1.30
C THR A 21 -18.96 -28.09 0.55
N LEU A 22 -20.09 -27.44 0.81
CA LEU A 22 -20.27 -26.03 0.55
C LEU A 22 -19.20 -25.28 1.35
N ALA A 23 -17.94 -25.34 0.92
CA ALA A 23 -16.95 -24.37 1.27
C ALA A 23 -17.47 -23.09 0.62
N SER A 24 -18.11 -22.23 1.41
CA SER A 24 -18.25 -20.84 1.06
C SER A 24 -16.88 -20.41 0.55
N SER A 25 -16.75 -20.12 -0.74
CA SER A 25 -15.48 -19.68 -1.31
C SER A 25 -15.09 -18.40 -0.59
N ASN A 26 -14.23 -18.51 0.40
CA ASN A 26 -13.70 -17.39 1.14
C ASN A 26 -12.63 -16.75 0.27
N SER A 27 -13.08 -16.01 -0.75
CA SER A 27 -12.19 -15.42 -1.76
C SER A 27 -11.11 -14.54 -1.14
N GLU A 28 -11.39 -13.87 -0.02
CA GLU A 28 -10.41 -13.07 0.73
C GLU A 28 -9.37 -13.97 1.44
N GLY A 29 -9.82 -15.05 2.09
CA GLY A 29 -8.93 -16.06 2.67
C GLY A 29 -8.04 -16.74 1.62
N ASP A 30 -8.57 -17.08 0.44
CA ASP A 30 -7.79 -17.66 -0.65
C ASP A 30 -6.68 -16.70 -1.13
N ILE A 31 -7.01 -15.41 -1.28
CA ILE A 31 -6.03 -14.37 -1.64
C ILE A 31 -4.92 -14.27 -0.58
N LEU A 32 -5.30 -14.19 0.70
CA LEU A 32 -4.35 -14.08 1.81
C LEU A 32 -3.50 -15.35 1.95
N TYR A 33 -4.09 -16.53 1.77
CA TYR A 33 -3.36 -17.78 1.80
C TYR A 33 -2.36 -17.89 0.64
N LYS A 34 -2.73 -17.47 -0.58
CA LYS A 34 -1.79 -17.37 -1.71
C LYS A 34 -0.63 -16.43 -1.39
N GLN A 35 -0.91 -15.27 -0.78
CA GLN A 35 0.14 -14.34 -0.36
C GLN A 35 1.07 -14.96 0.68
N ARG A 36 0.52 -15.70 1.66
CA ARG A 36 1.30 -16.47 2.63
C ARG A 36 2.23 -17.48 1.96
N GLN A 37 1.79 -18.17 0.90
CA GLN A 37 2.62 -19.18 0.23
C GLN A 37 3.88 -18.61 -0.42
N VAL A 38 3.89 -17.33 -0.80
CA VAL A 38 5.07 -16.69 -1.41
C VAL A 38 5.96 -15.99 -0.39
N TRP A 39 5.49 -15.85 0.85
CA TRP A 39 6.28 -15.26 1.92
C TRP A 39 7.07 -16.32 2.67
N LYS A 40 8.31 -15.96 3.00
CA LYS A 40 9.06 -16.64 4.04
C LYS A 40 8.73 -15.97 5.37
N ASP A 41 8.18 -16.76 6.28
CA ASP A 41 7.76 -16.37 7.63
C ASP A 41 8.72 -16.94 8.66
N THR A 42 9.69 -16.14 9.10
CA THR A 42 10.75 -16.61 10.01
C THR A 42 10.24 -16.79 11.45
N ASN A 43 9.21 -16.03 11.81
CA ASN A 43 8.67 -15.98 13.18
C ASN A 43 7.41 -16.82 13.34
N ASN A 44 6.97 -17.52 12.29
CA ASN A 44 5.76 -18.34 12.29
C ASN A 44 4.48 -17.54 12.63
N VAL A 45 4.45 -16.25 12.31
CA VAL A 45 3.30 -15.36 12.59
C VAL A 45 2.06 -15.69 11.74
N LEU A 46 2.25 -16.36 10.60
CA LEU A 46 1.21 -16.77 9.66
C LEU A 46 0.73 -18.21 9.92
N LEU A 47 1.07 -18.83 11.06
CA LEU A 47 0.65 -20.21 11.36
C LEU A 47 -0.87 -20.38 11.40
N SER A 48 -1.60 -19.37 11.88
CA SER A 48 -3.06 -19.44 11.98
C SER A 48 -3.77 -19.29 10.64
N TRP A 49 -3.05 -18.93 9.57
CA TRP A 49 -3.62 -18.70 8.24
C TRP A 49 -3.87 -20.05 7.55
N ASP A 50 -4.94 -20.70 7.99
CA ASP A 50 -5.37 -22.03 7.57
C ASP A 50 -6.53 -21.93 6.57
N PRO A 51 -6.34 -22.37 5.30
CA PRO A 51 -7.33 -22.25 4.25
C PRO A 51 -8.51 -23.22 4.43
N THR A 52 -8.43 -24.14 5.39
CA THR A 52 -9.54 -25.06 5.72
C THR A 52 -10.62 -24.40 6.59
N LEU A 53 -10.31 -23.23 7.18
CA LEU A 53 -11.26 -22.47 8.00
C LEU A 53 -12.25 -21.68 7.13
N VAL A 54 -13.48 -21.55 7.63
CA VAL A 54 -14.61 -20.95 6.90
C VAL A 54 -14.36 -19.49 6.52
N ASN A 55 -13.72 -18.71 7.39
CA ASN A 55 -13.36 -17.32 7.13
C ASN A 55 -11.96 -17.00 7.69
N PRO A 56 -11.29 -15.94 7.22
CA PRO A 56 -9.95 -15.59 7.68
C PRO A 56 -10.00 -14.72 8.95
N CYS A 57 -11.18 -14.45 9.50
CA CYS A 57 -11.37 -13.51 10.61
C CYS A 57 -10.87 -14.05 11.95
N THR A 58 -10.62 -15.36 12.04
CA THR A 58 -9.96 -15.99 13.18
C THR A 58 -8.45 -16.05 13.03
N TRP A 59 -7.90 -15.66 11.88
CA TRP A 59 -6.46 -15.65 11.68
C TRP A 59 -5.85 -14.48 12.46
N PHE A 60 -4.73 -14.72 13.14
CA PHE A 60 -3.94 -13.64 13.71
C PHE A 60 -3.58 -12.62 12.64
N HIS A 61 -3.50 -11.36 13.07
CA HIS A 61 -3.19 -10.21 12.22
C HIS A 61 -4.25 -9.83 11.18
N ILE A 62 -5.39 -10.53 11.18
CA ILE A 62 -6.56 -10.19 10.36
C ILE A 62 -7.65 -9.60 11.25
N THR A 63 -8.23 -8.47 10.82
CA THR A 63 -9.46 -7.94 11.42
C THR A 63 -10.55 -7.89 10.36
N CYS A 64 -11.74 -8.35 10.73
CA CYS A 64 -12.94 -8.28 9.90
C CYS A 64 -13.96 -7.30 10.45
N ASN A 65 -14.86 -6.83 9.59
CA ASN A 65 -16.07 -6.11 10.00
C ASN A 65 -17.19 -7.09 10.43
N ASN A 66 -18.37 -6.55 10.74
CA ASN A 66 -19.54 -7.34 11.15
C ASN A 66 -20.08 -8.28 10.05
N ASP A 67 -19.72 -8.04 8.79
CA ASP A 67 -20.09 -8.88 7.64
C ASP A 67 -19.02 -9.95 7.34
N ASN A 68 -18.06 -10.15 8.25
CA ASN A 68 -16.89 -11.03 8.09
C ASN A 68 -15.97 -10.69 6.90
N ALA A 69 -16.03 -9.46 6.40
CA ALA A 69 -15.12 -9.00 5.35
C ALA A 69 -13.81 -8.48 5.97
N VAL A 70 -12.68 -8.82 5.36
CA VAL A 70 -11.35 -8.38 5.82
C VAL A 70 -11.20 -6.87 5.64
N ILE A 71 -10.99 -6.15 6.74
CA ILE A 71 -10.80 -4.69 6.75
C ILE A 71 -9.39 -4.26 7.14
N ARG A 72 -8.61 -5.14 7.81
CA ARG A 72 -7.24 -4.84 8.20
C ARG A 72 -6.37 -6.10 8.13
N VAL A 73 -5.19 -5.92 7.54
CA VAL A 73 -4.07 -6.86 7.62
C VAL A 73 -2.93 -6.10 8.28
N ASP A 74 -2.50 -6.55 9.46
CA ASP A 74 -1.48 -5.88 10.28
C ASP A 74 -0.34 -6.83 10.64
N LEU A 75 0.68 -6.82 9.80
CA LEU A 75 1.90 -7.63 9.91
C LEU A 75 3.13 -6.73 10.05
N GLY A 76 3.00 -5.58 10.72
CA GLY A 76 4.14 -4.72 11.04
C GLY A 76 5.17 -5.45 11.92
N ASN A 77 6.47 -5.38 11.57
CA ASN A 77 7.53 -6.06 12.32
C ASN A 77 7.27 -7.57 12.53
N ALA A 78 6.76 -8.24 11.49
CA ALA A 78 6.40 -9.66 11.56
C ALA A 78 7.58 -10.59 11.20
N GLY A 79 8.68 -10.06 10.67
CA GLY A 79 9.82 -10.87 10.21
C GLY A 79 9.51 -11.67 8.94
N ILE A 80 8.57 -11.16 8.12
CA ILE A 80 8.21 -11.74 6.83
C ILE A 80 9.08 -11.18 5.70
N SER A 81 9.29 -11.99 4.67
CA SER A 81 10.05 -11.61 3.47
C SER A 81 9.47 -12.22 2.21
N GLY A 82 9.74 -11.60 1.07
CA GLY A 82 9.21 -12.02 -0.24
C GLY A 82 8.35 -10.92 -0.89
N PRO A 83 7.71 -11.21 -2.04
CA PRO A 83 7.00 -10.21 -2.82
C PRO A 83 5.56 -10.01 -2.36
N LEU A 84 4.96 -8.90 -2.77
CA LEU A 84 3.50 -8.70 -2.77
C LEU A 84 2.92 -9.27 -4.07
N ILE A 85 1.86 -10.08 -3.99
CA ILE A 85 1.18 -10.63 -5.16
C ILE A 85 0.08 -9.69 -5.65
N PRO A 86 -0.18 -9.62 -6.97
CA PRO A 86 -1.25 -8.79 -7.52
C PRO A 86 -2.65 -9.10 -6.98
N ASP A 87 -2.92 -10.37 -6.61
CA ASP A 87 -4.20 -10.82 -6.07
C ASP A 87 -4.63 -10.05 -4.81
N LEU A 88 -3.70 -9.43 -4.05
CA LEU A 88 -4.02 -8.58 -2.90
C LEU A 88 -4.98 -7.42 -3.26
N GLY A 89 -4.96 -6.96 -4.51
CA GLY A 89 -5.92 -5.96 -5.03
C GLY A 89 -7.38 -6.44 -5.05
N GLY A 90 -7.62 -7.72 -4.76
CA GLY A 90 -8.95 -8.34 -4.66
C GLY A 90 -9.64 -8.14 -3.32
N LEU A 91 -8.96 -7.66 -2.27
CA LEU A 91 -9.52 -7.45 -0.93
C LEU A 91 -10.39 -6.17 -0.87
N GLN A 92 -11.56 -6.18 -1.51
CA GLN A 92 -12.38 -4.98 -1.77
C GLN A 92 -12.85 -4.21 -0.52
N ASN A 93 -12.81 -4.84 0.66
CA ASN A 93 -13.20 -4.22 1.92
C ASN A 93 -12.02 -3.70 2.75
N LEU A 94 -10.78 -3.91 2.28
CA LEU A 94 -9.58 -3.56 3.01
C LEU A 94 -9.48 -2.04 3.22
N GLN A 95 -9.29 -1.65 4.47
CA GLN A 95 -9.10 -0.27 4.91
C GLN A 95 -7.68 -0.01 5.38
N TYR A 96 -7.01 -1.02 5.94
CA TYR A 96 -5.65 -0.88 6.48
C TYR A 96 -4.79 -2.04 5.99
N LEU A 97 -3.75 -1.73 5.21
CA LEU A 97 -2.71 -2.67 4.83
C LEU A 97 -1.39 -2.21 5.44
N GLU A 98 -1.00 -2.86 6.53
CA GLU A 98 0.13 -2.48 7.35
C GLU A 98 1.16 -3.60 7.35
N LEU A 99 2.21 -3.42 6.55
CA LEU A 99 3.27 -4.42 6.33
C LEU A 99 4.66 -3.82 6.59
N TYR A 100 4.72 -2.75 7.38
CA TYR A 100 5.92 -1.99 7.65
C TYR A 100 6.97 -2.78 8.45
N ASP A 101 8.23 -2.35 8.42
CA ASP A 101 9.34 -2.96 9.17
C ASP A 101 9.45 -4.46 8.90
N ASN A 102 9.68 -4.82 7.64
CA ASN A 102 9.83 -6.21 7.20
C ASN A 102 10.94 -6.32 6.15
N SER A 103 11.11 -7.51 5.57
CA SER A 103 12.02 -7.76 4.45
C SER A 103 11.27 -8.04 3.16
N LEU A 104 10.15 -7.33 2.92
CA LEU A 104 9.40 -7.43 1.68
C LEU A 104 10.22 -6.89 0.51
N SER A 105 10.10 -7.53 -0.65
CA SER A 105 10.90 -7.27 -1.85
C SER A 105 10.02 -7.23 -3.10
N GLY A 106 10.62 -7.04 -4.28
CA GLY A 106 9.88 -6.90 -5.53
C GLY A 106 9.24 -5.51 -5.66
N THR A 107 8.18 -5.41 -6.46
CA THR A 107 7.48 -4.15 -6.75
C THR A 107 6.16 -4.04 -6.02
N ILE A 108 5.69 -2.82 -5.78
CA ILE A 108 4.31 -2.57 -5.33
C ILE A 108 3.36 -2.92 -6.49
N PRO A 109 2.42 -3.88 -6.33
CA PRO A 109 1.51 -4.25 -7.41
C PRO A 109 0.55 -3.10 -7.75
N ALA A 110 0.40 -2.80 -9.05
CA ALA A 110 -0.53 -1.76 -9.50
C ALA A 110 -2.00 -2.05 -9.13
N THR A 111 -2.34 -3.34 -8.95
CA THR A 111 -3.67 -3.79 -8.53
C THR A 111 -4.06 -3.33 -7.12
N LEU A 112 -3.11 -2.90 -6.28
CA LEU A 112 -3.46 -2.25 -5.00
C LEU A 112 -4.27 -0.96 -5.20
N GLY A 113 -4.19 -0.34 -6.37
CA GLY A 113 -5.06 0.78 -6.76
C GLY A 113 -6.55 0.44 -6.83
N ASN A 114 -6.92 -0.85 -6.86
CA ASN A 114 -8.31 -1.31 -6.85
C ASN A 114 -8.93 -1.30 -5.45
N LEU A 115 -8.13 -1.11 -4.39
CA LEU A 115 -8.59 -1.11 -3.01
C LEU A 115 -9.27 0.22 -2.66
N THR A 116 -10.44 0.47 -3.24
CA THR A 116 -11.14 1.77 -3.20
C THR A 116 -11.62 2.21 -1.81
N LYS A 117 -11.54 1.34 -0.79
CA LYS A 117 -11.84 1.64 0.61
C LYS A 117 -10.59 1.83 1.48
N LEU A 118 -9.39 1.72 0.91
CA LEU A 118 -8.15 1.78 1.66
C LEU A 118 -7.94 3.18 2.26
N VAL A 119 -7.65 3.21 3.55
CA VAL A 119 -7.41 4.42 4.36
C VAL A 119 -5.92 4.55 4.68
N SER A 120 -5.25 3.44 5.01
CA SER A 120 -3.81 3.40 5.26
C SER A 120 -3.11 2.35 4.40
N LEU A 121 -2.04 2.78 3.72
CA LEU A 121 -1.08 1.89 3.09
C LEU A 121 0.31 2.16 3.68
N ASP A 122 0.73 1.27 4.58
CA ASP A 122 1.99 1.37 5.30
C ASP A 122 2.93 0.24 4.86
N LEU A 123 3.87 0.57 3.96
CA LEU A 123 4.88 -0.35 3.40
C LEU A 123 6.31 0.11 3.69
N TYR A 124 6.49 1.03 4.64
CA TYR A 124 7.79 1.62 4.96
C TYR A 124 8.75 0.60 5.61
N GLU A 125 10.04 0.91 5.62
CA GLU A 125 11.10 0.05 6.20
C GLU A 125 11.05 -1.37 5.63
N ASN A 126 11.22 -1.45 4.31
CA ASN A 126 11.22 -2.70 3.55
C ASN A 126 12.29 -2.64 2.43
N GLN A 127 12.31 -3.61 1.53
CA GLN A 127 13.23 -3.69 0.40
C GLN A 127 12.51 -3.60 -0.94
N LEU A 128 11.36 -2.92 -0.99
CA LEU A 128 10.56 -2.75 -2.20
C LEU A 128 11.31 -1.89 -3.23
N THR A 129 11.13 -2.23 -4.51
CA THR A 129 11.82 -1.66 -5.67
C THR A 129 10.83 -1.23 -6.74
N GLY A 130 11.35 -0.60 -7.80
CA GLY A 130 10.53 -0.18 -8.94
C GLY A 130 9.73 1.09 -8.65
N PRO A 131 8.85 1.50 -9.59
CA PRO A 131 8.10 2.74 -9.47
C PRO A 131 6.94 2.62 -8.49
N ILE A 132 6.55 3.76 -7.90
CA ILE A 132 5.26 3.91 -7.22
C ILE A 132 4.15 3.78 -8.29
N PRO A 133 3.20 2.84 -8.17
CA PRO A 133 2.14 2.69 -9.17
C PRO A 133 1.24 3.92 -9.23
N ALA A 134 1.05 4.48 -10.43
CA ALA A 134 0.16 5.61 -10.63
C ALA A 134 -1.31 5.29 -10.28
N THR A 135 -1.69 4.02 -10.31
CA THR A 135 -3.01 3.52 -9.92
C THR A 135 -3.35 3.78 -8.45
N LEU A 136 -2.36 3.97 -7.57
CA LEU A 136 -2.61 4.36 -6.18
C LEU A 136 -3.35 5.71 -6.08
N GLY A 137 -3.21 6.58 -7.09
CA GLY A 137 -3.94 7.84 -7.19
C GLY A 137 -5.47 7.69 -7.40
N ALA A 138 -5.98 6.47 -7.62
CA ALA A 138 -7.41 6.20 -7.73
C ALA A 138 -8.10 5.99 -6.36
N ILE A 139 -7.32 5.81 -5.28
CA ILE A 139 -7.86 5.47 -3.95
C ILE A 139 -8.30 6.74 -3.21
N GLY A 140 -9.45 7.29 -3.58
CA GLY A 140 -9.95 8.56 -3.03
C GLY A 140 -10.13 8.58 -1.50
N THR A 141 -10.21 7.42 -0.84
CA THR A 141 -10.33 7.28 0.63
C THR A 141 -9.01 7.35 1.38
N LEU A 142 -7.87 7.31 0.68
CA LEU A 142 -6.56 7.17 1.30
C LEU A 142 -6.20 8.41 2.12
N ARG A 143 -5.80 8.19 3.38
CA ARG A 143 -5.37 9.23 4.33
C ARG A 143 -3.88 9.16 4.64
N TYR A 144 -3.32 7.95 4.61
CA TYR A 144 -1.91 7.71 4.93
C TYR A 144 -1.27 6.87 3.83
N LEU A 145 -0.26 7.43 3.18
CA LEU A 145 0.59 6.72 2.23
C LEU A 145 2.04 6.82 2.68
N ARG A 146 2.53 5.74 3.31
CA ARG A 146 3.87 5.69 3.90
C ARG A 146 4.70 4.61 3.23
N LEU A 147 5.60 5.04 2.36
CA LEU A 147 6.47 4.18 1.54
C LEU A 147 7.96 4.47 1.77
N TYR A 148 8.29 5.16 2.86
CA TYR A 148 9.65 5.58 3.15
C TYR A 148 10.58 4.40 3.49
N GLU A 149 11.88 4.60 3.41
CA GLU A 149 12.89 3.57 3.73
C GLU A 149 12.68 2.28 2.93
N ASN A 150 12.69 2.45 1.61
CA ASN A 150 12.66 1.38 0.63
C ASN A 150 13.70 1.67 -0.47
N LYS A 151 13.64 0.94 -1.58
CA LYS A 151 14.49 1.12 -2.77
C LYS A 151 13.64 1.53 -3.99
N LEU A 152 12.55 2.27 -3.77
CA LEU A 152 11.65 2.71 -4.83
C LEU A 152 12.35 3.69 -5.77
N THR A 153 12.07 3.58 -7.06
CA THR A 153 12.74 4.33 -8.14
C THR A 153 11.73 5.09 -9.00
N GLY A 154 12.20 5.88 -9.97
CA GLY A 154 11.34 6.59 -10.92
C GLY A 154 10.70 7.84 -10.33
N ALA A 155 9.75 8.43 -11.05
CA ALA A 155 9.10 9.68 -10.65
C ALA A 155 7.96 9.47 -9.67
N ILE A 156 7.69 10.49 -8.85
CA ILE A 156 6.45 10.56 -8.05
C ILE A 156 5.28 10.72 -9.05
N PRO A 157 4.28 9.81 -9.08
CA PRO A 157 3.18 9.91 -10.03
C PRO A 157 2.34 11.17 -9.80
N THR A 158 2.03 11.88 -10.89
CA THR A 158 1.15 13.07 -10.84
C THR A 158 -0.25 12.73 -10.33
N SER A 159 -0.71 11.49 -10.54
CA SER A 159 -2.00 10.98 -10.07
C SER A 159 -2.14 10.96 -8.54
N LEU A 160 -1.05 10.97 -7.78
CA LEU A 160 -1.14 11.10 -6.31
C LEU A 160 -1.79 12.43 -5.88
N GLY A 161 -1.77 13.45 -6.75
CA GLY A 161 -2.50 14.71 -6.54
C GLY A 161 -4.02 14.57 -6.52
N ASN A 162 -4.58 13.42 -6.92
CA ASN A 162 -6.02 13.12 -6.86
C ASN A 162 -6.47 12.66 -5.47
N LEU A 163 -5.55 12.38 -4.55
CA LEU A 163 -5.84 11.86 -3.21
C LEU A 163 -6.28 12.99 -2.27
N ILE A 164 -7.43 13.60 -2.53
CA ILE A 164 -7.91 14.82 -1.87
C ILE A 164 -8.11 14.70 -0.34
N ASN A 165 -8.14 13.47 0.20
CA ASN A 165 -8.26 13.19 1.63
C ASN A 165 -6.92 12.84 2.31
N LEU A 166 -5.80 12.87 1.58
CA LEU A 166 -4.49 12.44 2.07
C LEU A 166 -3.94 13.43 3.10
N LEU A 167 -3.59 12.91 4.28
CA LEU A 167 -3.01 13.67 5.38
C LEU A 167 -1.48 13.55 5.41
N GLU A 168 -0.97 12.35 5.12
CA GLU A 168 0.45 12.05 5.14
C GLU A 168 0.90 11.42 3.82
N LEU A 169 1.89 12.06 3.19
CA LEU A 169 2.67 11.47 2.11
C LEU A 169 4.15 11.41 2.53
N LYS A 170 4.59 10.19 2.89
CA LYS A 170 5.96 9.94 3.38
C LYS A 170 6.69 9.02 2.41
N LEU A 171 7.62 9.59 1.64
CA LEU A 171 8.39 8.93 0.59
C LEU A 171 9.91 9.06 0.80
N GLN A 172 10.35 9.58 1.96
CA GLN A 172 11.76 9.81 2.25
C GLN A 172 12.60 8.52 2.22
N ASN A 173 13.91 8.64 2.06
CA ASN A 173 14.83 7.48 2.03
C ASN A 173 14.46 6.46 0.95
N ASN A 174 14.42 6.91 -0.30
CA ASN A 174 14.23 6.06 -1.48
C ASN A 174 15.18 6.53 -2.59
N ALA A 175 15.02 5.98 -3.80
CA ALA A 175 15.74 6.38 -5.01
C ALA A 175 14.80 7.06 -6.03
N LEU A 176 13.81 7.82 -5.55
CA LEU A 176 12.87 8.56 -6.41
C LEU A 176 13.60 9.71 -7.13
N SER A 177 13.20 10.00 -8.36
CA SER A 177 13.85 10.96 -9.25
C SER A 177 12.84 11.85 -9.98
N GLY A 178 13.31 12.79 -10.78
CA GLY A 178 12.45 13.75 -11.49
C GLY A 178 11.93 14.86 -10.57
N SER A 179 10.95 15.63 -11.07
CA SER A 179 10.40 16.79 -10.34
C SER A 179 9.32 16.40 -9.34
N ILE A 180 9.17 17.20 -8.28
CA ILE A 180 8.00 17.16 -7.40
C ILE A 180 6.76 17.55 -8.24
N PRO A 181 5.71 16.71 -8.33
CA PRO A 181 4.50 17.06 -9.09
C PRO A 181 3.77 18.24 -8.46
N SER A 182 3.44 19.26 -9.26
CA SER A 182 2.61 20.39 -8.81
C SER A 182 1.21 19.97 -8.37
N SER A 183 0.71 18.85 -8.92
CA SER A 183 -0.59 18.27 -8.55
C SER A 183 -0.70 17.88 -7.07
N LEU A 184 0.41 17.65 -6.36
CA LEU A 184 0.39 17.44 -4.91
C LEU A 184 -0.15 18.68 -4.16
N GLY A 185 -0.10 19.88 -4.76
CA GLY A 185 -0.69 21.09 -4.23
C GLY A 185 -2.23 21.12 -4.24
N ASN A 186 -2.87 20.17 -4.93
CA ASN A 186 -4.33 20.00 -4.92
C ASN A 186 -4.84 19.38 -3.61
N ILE A 187 -3.97 18.70 -2.85
CA ILE A 187 -4.32 17.98 -1.64
C ILE A 187 -4.40 18.96 -0.46
N LYS A 188 -5.54 19.66 -0.33
CA LYS A 188 -5.75 20.66 0.71
C LYS A 188 -5.79 20.07 2.13
N THR A 189 -5.92 18.76 2.26
CA THR A 189 -5.88 18.04 3.53
C THR A 189 -4.46 17.66 3.97
N LEU A 190 -3.45 17.81 3.10
CA LEU A 190 -2.10 17.33 3.35
C LEU A 190 -1.42 18.09 4.48
N GLN A 191 -1.02 17.36 5.52
CA GLN A 191 -0.36 17.90 6.70
C GLN A 191 1.15 17.60 6.71
N PHE A 192 1.56 16.43 6.20
CA PHE A 192 2.96 16.02 6.21
C PHE A 192 3.39 15.55 4.83
N LEU A 193 4.37 16.27 4.25
CA LEU A 193 5.01 15.92 2.99
C LEU A 193 6.51 15.71 3.24
N LYS A 194 6.93 14.44 3.29
CA LYS A 194 8.34 14.07 3.51
C LYS A 194 8.89 13.37 2.26
N LEU A 195 9.80 14.06 1.58
CA LEU A 195 10.44 13.65 0.33
C LEU A 195 11.97 13.65 0.44
N ASN A 196 12.54 13.91 1.62
CA ASN A 196 13.97 14.00 1.83
C ASN A 196 14.72 12.71 1.49
N GLN A 197 16.02 12.79 1.21
CA GLN A 197 16.86 11.62 0.90
C GLN A 197 16.31 10.84 -0.29
N ASN A 198 16.21 11.53 -1.42
CA ASN A 198 15.89 11.00 -2.75
C ASN A 198 16.80 11.70 -3.78
N MET A 199 16.55 11.47 -5.08
CA MET A 199 17.23 12.12 -6.20
C MET A 199 16.28 13.08 -6.95
N LEU A 200 15.36 13.73 -6.23
CA LEU A 200 14.40 14.66 -6.84
C LEU A 200 15.12 15.92 -7.33
N SER A 201 14.75 16.40 -8.51
CA SER A 201 15.40 17.52 -9.20
C SER A 201 14.39 18.60 -9.61
N GLY A 202 14.88 19.72 -10.14
CA GLY A 202 14.02 20.86 -10.51
C GLY A 202 13.70 21.74 -9.30
N THR A 203 12.55 22.42 -9.30
CA THR A 203 12.18 23.36 -8.23
C THR A 203 11.00 22.86 -7.42
N VAL A 204 10.79 23.40 -6.21
CA VAL A 204 9.54 23.18 -5.48
C VAL A 204 8.40 23.93 -6.17
N PRO A 205 7.30 23.25 -6.57
CA PRO A 205 6.17 23.91 -7.23
C PRO A 205 5.49 24.95 -6.32
N LEU A 206 5.03 26.06 -6.89
CA LEU A 206 4.34 27.13 -6.15
C LEU A 206 3.04 26.63 -5.49
N GLU A 207 2.43 25.60 -6.05
CA GLU A 207 1.23 24.96 -5.53
C GLU A 207 1.51 24.27 -4.18
N ILE A 208 2.71 23.73 -3.97
CA ILE A 208 3.14 23.16 -2.69
C ILE A 208 3.45 24.27 -1.68
N LEU A 209 4.16 25.31 -2.13
CA LEU A 209 4.43 26.48 -1.27
C LEU A 209 3.13 27.16 -0.81
N SER A 210 2.09 27.15 -1.65
CA SER A 210 0.78 27.68 -1.31
C SER A 210 0.14 26.93 -0.14
N LEU A 211 0.34 25.61 -0.01
CA LEU A 211 -0.16 24.82 1.14
C LEU A 211 0.51 25.22 2.47
N ILE A 212 1.75 25.69 2.41
CA ILE A 212 2.46 26.22 3.59
C ILE A 212 1.85 27.57 3.99
N ILE A 213 1.66 28.45 3.01
CA ILE A 213 1.13 29.81 3.22
C ILE A 213 -0.30 29.75 3.77
N SER A 214 -1.12 28.83 3.26
CA SER A 214 -2.50 28.63 3.73
C SER A 214 -2.60 27.85 5.06
N GLY A 215 -1.47 27.39 5.62
CA GLY A 215 -1.43 26.66 6.89
C GLY A 215 -1.96 25.22 6.82
N ASN A 216 -2.15 24.66 5.63
CA ASN A 216 -2.55 23.26 5.47
C ASN A 216 -1.40 22.31 5.83
N LEU A 217 -0.21 22.60 5.30
CA LEU A 217 0.97 21.76 5.47
C LEU A 217 1.68 22.11 6.78
N THR A 218 1.78 21.15 7.69
CA THR A 218 2.48 21.27 8.97
C THR A 218 3.98 21.04 8.82
N GLU A 219 4.37 20.08 7.98
CA GLU A 219 5.78 19.75 7.73
C GLU A 219 6.02 19.52 6.24
N LEU A 220 6.99 20.26 5.69
CA LEU A 220 7.61 19.97 4.40
C LEU A 220 9.08 19.62 4.64
N ASN A 221 9.46 18.38 4.33
CA ASN A 221 10.85 17.95 4.38
C ASN A 221 11.30 17.45 3.01
N ILE A 222 12.21 18.20 2.39
CA ILE A 222 12.74 17.93 1.04
C ILE A 222 14.27 17.91 1.03
N ALA A 223 14.92 17.96 2.20
CA ALA A 223 16.38 17.99 2.31
C ALA A 223 17.03 16.79 1.61
N LYS A 224 18.31 16.94 1.24
CA LYS A 224 19.09 15.86 0.61
C LYS A 224 18.38 15.31 -0.66
N ASN A 225 18.10 16.22 -1.57
CA ASN A 225 17.67 16.00 -2.97
C ASN A 225 18.50 16.93 -3.88
N ASP A 226 18.35 16.80 -5.19
CA ASP A 226 19.00 17.63 -6.22
C ASP A 226 18.12 18.82 -6.66
N LEU A 227 17.36 19.40 -5.73
CA LEU A 227 16.45 20.51 -6.00
C LEU A 227 17.21 21.84 -6.13
N ALA A 228 16.82 22.65 -7.11
CA ALA A 228 17.31 23.99 -7.38
C ALA A 228 16.41 25.07 -6.74
N GLY A 229 16.99 26.28 -6.56
CA GLY A 229 16.31 27.45 -6.00
C GLY A 229 16.52 27.62 -4.50
N THR A 230 16.19 28.80 -3.97
CA THR A 230 16.32 29.13 -2.53
C THR A 230 14.95 29.16 -1.88
N ILE A 231 14.68 28.25 -0.94
CA ILE A 231 13.48 28.35 -0.09
C ILE A 231 13.87 29.19 1.13
N LYS A 232 13.54 30.49 1.11
CA LYS A 232 13.70 31.33 2.30
C LYS A 232 12.61 30.98 3.31
N SER A 233 12.94 30.20 4.34
CA SER A 233 12.02 29.81 5.41
C SER A 233 11.85 30.95 6.43
N SER A 234 10.93 31.88 6.21
CA SER A 234 10.45 32.75 7.29
C SER A 234 9.27 32.08 8.00
N GLY A 235 9.53 31.41 9.13
CA GLY A 235 8.49 31.01 10.09
C GLY A 235 7.99 29.56 10.05
N PHE A 236 8.48 28.72 9.14
CA PHE A 236 8.13 27.28 9.09
C PHE A 236 9.36 26.40 9.33
N ARG A 237 9.18 25.24 9.96
CA ARG A 237 10.19 24.14 9.95
C ARG A 237 10.23 23.50 8.55
N VAL A 238 10.59 24.28 7.54
CA VAL A 238 11.10 23.75 6.30
C VAL A 238 12.52 23.29 6.62
N THR A 239 12.70 22.02 6.95
CA THR A 239 14.05 21.44 6.96
C THR A 239 14.42 21.18 5.51
N ALA A 240 14.68 22.24 4.77
CA ALA A 240 15.38 22.18 3.48
C ALA A 240 16.83 22.54 3.79
N ILE A 241 17.62 21.57 4.23
CA ILE A 241 19.07 21.68 4.04
C ILE A 241 19.29 21.41 2.56
N ILE A 242 19.12 22.46 1.75
CA ILE A 242 19.64 22.50 0.39
C ILE A 242 21.15 22.36 0.56
N GLN A 243 21.74 21.28 0.06
CA GLN A 243 23.20 21.16 0.13
C GLN A 243 23.80 22.35 -0.62
N ASP A 244 24.61 23.14 0.08
CA ASP A 244 25.51 24.12 -0.48
C ASP A 244 26.38 23.45 -1.56
N LYS A 245 25.96 23.58 -2.82
CA LYS A 245 26.88 23.60 -3.96
C LYS A 245 27.14 25.06 -4.33
N LEU A 246 27.65 25.82 -3.36
CA LEU A 246 28.50 26.97 -3.60
C LEU A 246 29.87 26.67 -2.98
N LYS A 247 30.64 25.81 -3.66
CA LYS A 247 32.09 25.93 -3.57
C LYS A 247 32.47 27.16 -4.37
N THR A 248 32.86 28.19 -3.63
CA THR A 248 33.88 29.19 -3.97
C THR A 248 34.66 28.91 -5.26
N ALA A 249 34.43 29.75 -6.27
CA ALA A 249 35.44 30.38 -7.11
C ALA A 249 34.79 31.61 -7.78
#